data_AF-A0A7W1J5B6-F1
#
_entry.id   AF-A0A7W1J5B6-F1
#
_cell.length_a   1.000
_cell.length_b   1.000
_cell.length_c   1.000
_cell.angle_alpha   90.00
_cell.angle_beta   90.00
_cell.angle_gamma   90.00
#
_symmetry.space_group_name_H-M   'P 1'
#
loop_
_entity.id
_entity.type
_entity.pdbx_description
1 polymer ?
#
loop_
_entity_poly.entity_id
_entity_poly.type
_entity_poly.pdbx_seq_one_letter_code
_entity_poly.pdbx_strand_id
1 'polypeptide(L)'
;MKITDLTKISATIIFSFVLCQHLSAQQMYGVTIDDVSNISTQKIALSSHCKKMTTRVVFDGTSAASYYLSPLQTIQPVSYIMGELLDSYELPNFTTAQYKTRAQQYLTGLGSLV
;
A
#
# COMPACT_ATOMS: atom_id res chain seq x y z
N MET A 1 3.24 33.91 26.52
CA MET A 1 2.54 32.77 25.87
C MET A 1 1.11 32.77 26.38
N LYS A 2 0.13 33.11 25.53
CA LYS A 2 -1.27 33.28 25.97
C LYS A 2 -1.92 31.91 26.17
N ILE A 3 -2.63 31.74 27.29
CA ILE A 3 -3.33 30.51 27.71
C ILE A 3 -4.45 30.08 26.71
N THR A 4 -4.78 30.92 25.74
CA THR A 4 -5.75 30.65 24.66
C THR A 4 -5.29 29.67 23.58
N ASP A 5 -4.00 29.29 23.52
CA ASP A 5 -3.50 28.33 22.52
C ASP A 5 -3.61 26.86 22.97
N LEU A 6 -3.55 26.57 24.27
CA LEU A 6 -3.61 25.18 24.77
C LEU A 6 -5.00 24.54 24.60
N THR A 7 -6.08 25.31 24.69
CA THR A 7 -7.45 24.78 24.54
C THR A 7 -7.80 24.42 23.10
N LYS A 8 -7.25 25.15 22.11
CA LYS A 8 -7.41 24.81 20.68
C LYS A 8 -6.62 23.55 20.30
N ILE A 9 -5.40 23.41 20.82
CA ILE A 9 -4.57 22.21 20.61
C ILE A 9 -5.28 20.97 21.19
N SER A 10 -5.85 21.08 22.39
CA SER A 10 -6.58 19.97 23.03
C SER A 10 -7.84 19.55 22.24
N ALA A 11 -8.63 20.51 21.75
CA ALA A 11 -9.87 20.19 21.01
C ALA A 11 -9.61 19.54 19.64
N THR A 12 -8.58 19.98 18.89
CA THR A 12 -8.23 19.38 17.59
C THR A 12 -7.68 17.96 17.74
N ILE A 13 -6.86 17.69 18.77
CA ILE A 13 -6.33 16.36 19.05
C ILE A 13 -7.45 15.39 19.46
N ILE A 14 -8.39 15.84 20.30
CA ILE A 14 -9.52 15.02 20.74
C ILE A 14 -10.47 14.70 19.56
N PHE A 15 -10.76 15.66 18.67
CA PHE A 15 -11.65 15.42 17.52
C PHE A 15 -11.03 14.45 16.48
N SER A 16 -9.73 14.55 16.22
CA SER A 16 -9.03 13.67 15.29
C SER A 16 -8.95 12.22 15.81
N PHE A 17 -8.86 12.03 17.12
CA PHE A 17 -8.81 10.70 17.74
C PHE A 17 -10.18 10.00 17.73
N VAL A 18 -11.28 10.73 17.94
CA VAL A 18 -12.65 10.16 18.01
C VAL A 18 -13.17 9.73 16.63
N LEU A 19 -12.83 10.45 15.55
CA LEU A 19 -13.26 10.08 14.18
C LEU A 19 -12.63 8.75 13.71
N CYS A 20 -11.41 8.46 14.16
CA CYS A 20 -10.70 7.22 13.81
C CYS A 20 -11.37 5.95 14.40
N GLN A 21 -12.16 6.08 15.47
CA GLN A 21 -12.67 4.93 16.22
C GLN A 21 -14.02 4.36 15.73
N HIS A 22 -14.70 5.00 14.77
CA HIS A 22 -16.04 4.55 14.31
C HIS A 22 -16.06 3.68 13.04
N LEU A 23 -14.89 3.29 12.54
CA LEU A 23 -14.73 2.47 11.33
C LEU A 23 -14.67 0.98 11.74
N SER A 24 -15.70 0.22 11.34
CA SER A 24 -15.96 -1.19 11.69
C SER A 24 -14.78 -2.13 11.41
N ALA A 25 -14.54 -3.08 12.32
CA ALA A 25 -13.49 -4.11 12.22
C ALA A 25 -13.67 -5.09 11.04
N GLN A 26 -14.75 -4.98 10.26
CA GLN A 26 -15.03 -5.82 9.09
C GLN A 26 -14.62 -5.21 7.75
N GLN A 27 -14.33 -3.91 7.69
CA GLN A 27 -14.05 -3.21 6.43
C GLN A 27 -12.54 -3.20 6.13
N MET A 28 -12.15 -3.68 4.95
CA MET A 28 -10.80 -3.43 4.42
C MET A 28 -10.75 -2.06 3.74
N TYR A 29 -9.70 -1.29 4.03
CA TYR A 29 -9.44 0.01 3.41
C TYR A 29 -8.31 -0.12 2.41
N GLY A 30 -8.60 0.06 1.13
CA GLY A 30 -7.66 -0.22 0.05
C GLY A 30 -7.20 1.03 -0.70
N VAL A 31 -5.95 1.00 -1.18
CA VAL A 31 -5.48 1.89 -2.26
C VAL A 31 -4.81 1.04 -3.33
N THR A 32 -4.77 1.53 -4.57
CA THR A 32 -4.00 0.92 -5.65
C THR A 32 -2.85 1.85 -6.02
N ILE A 33 -1.66 1.29 -6.23
CA ILE A 33 -0.53 1.98 -6.86
C ILE A 33 -0.04 1.15 -8.05
N ASP A 34 0.21 1.82 -9.17
CA ASP A 34 0.71 1.26 -10.42
C ASP A 34 2.16 1.69 -10.72
N ASP A 35 2.65 2.72 -10.02
CA ASP A 35 4.04 3.17 -10.06
C ASP A 35 4.67 3.19 -8.66
N VAL A 36 5.93 2.74 -8.58
CA VAL A 36 6.74 2.71 -7.36
C VAL A 36 7.93 3.68 -7.39
N SER A 37 8.05 4.50 -8.44
CA SER A 37 9.15 5.46 -8.59
C SER A 37 9.21 6.51 -7.47
N ASN A 38 8.07 6.83 -6.84
CA ASN A 38 7.97 7.81 -5.76
C ASN A 38 7.47 7.19 -4.44
N ILE A 39 7.99 6.00 -4.11
CA ILE A 39 7.53 5.21 -2.96
C ILE A 39 7.63 5.94 -1.61
N SER A 40 8.58 6.85 -1.44
CA SER A 40 8.73 7.64 -0.21
C SER A 40 7.53 8.55 0.04
N THR A 41 7.05 9.25 -1.00
CA THR A 41 5.86 10.11 -0.90
C THR A 41 4.61 9.27 -0.67
N GLN A 42 4.51 8.12 -1.35
CA GLN A 42 3.41 7.18 -1.17
C GLN A 42 3.39 6.62 0.26
N LYS A 43 4.54 6.27 0.86
CA LYS A 43 4.63 5.88 2.27
C LYS A 43 4.09 6.95 3.21
N ILE A 44 4.41 8.23 2.97
CA ILE A 44 3.89 9.34 3.77
C ILE A 44 2.37 9.40 3.66
N ALA A 45 1.82 9.33 2.44
CA ALA A 45 0.37 9.32 2.22
C ALA A 45 -0.29 8.13 2.92
N LEU A 46 0.25 6.92 2.76
CA LEU A 46 -0.22 5.69 3.43
C LEU A 46 -0.24 5.83 4.96
N SER A 47 0.79 6.44 5.52
CA SER A 47 0.92 6.67 6.98
C SER A 47 -0.02 7.74 7.51
N SER A 48 -0.60 8.58 6.63
CA SER A 48 -1.50 9.66 7.03
C SER A 48 -2.95 9.19 7.25
N HIS A 49 -3.27 7.96 6.85
CA HIS A 49 -4.58 7.37 7.07
C HIS A 49 -4.76 6.93 8.53
N CYS A 50 -5.98 7.15 9.04
CA CYS A 50 -6.40 6.71 10.37
C CYS A 50 -6.40 5.18 10.54
N LYS A 51 -6.50 4.43 9.44
CA LYS A 51 -6.45 2.96 9.41
C LYS A 51 -5.27 2.51 8.58
N LYS A 52 -4.71 1.36 8.96
CA LYS A 52 -3.69 0.70 8.14
C LYS A 52 -4.34 0.24 6.84
N MET A 53 -3.88 0.80 5.73
CA MET A 53 -4.40 0.49 4.40
C MET A 53 -3.92 -0.89 3.94
N THR A 54 -4.62 -1.44 2.94
CA THR A 54 -4.14 -2.53 2.09
C THR A 54 -3.80 -1.94 0.73
N THR A 55 -2.52 -1.87 0.39
CA THR A 55 -2.03 -1.38 -0.89
C THR A 55 -2.02 -2.53 -1.89
N ARG A 56 -2.85 -2.46 -2.94
CA ARG A 56 -2.69 -3.27 -4.14
C ARG A 56 -1.60 -2.64 -5.01
N VAL A 57 -0.55 -3.39 -5.29
CA VAL A 57 0.55 -2.96 -6.17
C VAL A 57 0.40 -3.69 -7.50
N VAL A 58 0.13 -2.93 -8.55
CA VAL A 58 0.03 -3.47 -9.91
C VAL A 58 1.44 -3.64 -10.46
N PHE A 59 1.82 -4.89 -10.74
CA PHE A 59 3.14 -5.17 -11.28
C PHE A 59 3.14 -5.02 -12.81
N ASP A 60 4.03 -4.20 -13.32
CA ASP A 60 4.28 -4.00 -14.74
C ASP A 60 4.72 -5.31 -15.40
N GLY A 61 4.14 -5.63 -16.56
CA GLY A 61 4.35 -6.91 -17.26
C GLY A 61 5.80 -7.18 -17.66
N THR A 62 6.60 -6.13 -17.86
CA THR A 62 8.02 -6.24 -18.26
C THR A 62 8.98 -6.20 -17.08
N SER A 63 8.51 -5.78 -15.91
CA SER A 63 9.32 -5.66 -14.71
C SER A 63 9.51 -7.00 -14.00
N ALA A 64 10.72 -7.21 -13.48
CA ALA A 64 11.07 -8.35 -12.64
C ALA A 64 10.63 -8.13 -11.18
N ALA A 65 10.39 -9.21 -10.43
CA ALA A 65 10.02 -9.12 -9.01
C ALA A 65 11.04 -8.32 -8.16
N SER A 66 12.33 -8.39 -8.48
CA SER A 66 13.40 -7.67 -7.77
C SER A 66 13.25 -6.14 -7.86
N TYR A 67 12.65 -5.61 -8.92
CA TYR A 67 12.36 -4.18 -9.06
C TYR A 67 11.46 -3.66 -7.93
N TYR A 68 10.56 -4.51 -7.44
CA TYR A 68 9.59 -4.16 -6.40
C TYR A 68 10.10 -4.40 -4.98
N LEU A 69 11.21 -5.12 -4.77
CA LEU A 69 11.65 -5.54 -3.44
C LEU A 69 11.82 -4.37 -2.46
N SER A 70 12.65 -3.38 -2.82
CA SER A 70 12.93 -2.21 -1.98
C SER A 70 11.69 -1.33 -1.79
N PRO A 71 10.89 -1.01 -2.83
CA PRO A 71 9.64 -0.31 -2.65
C PRO A 71 8.66 -1.01 -1.70
N LEU A 72 8.46 -2.32 -1.82
CA LEU A 72 7.54 -3.06 -0.95
C LEU A 72 8.03 -3.09 0.49
N GLN A 73 9.34 -3.31 0.71
CA GLN A 73 9.95 -3.20 2.05
C GLN A 73 9.74 -1.81 2.68
N THR A 74 9.69 -0.75 1.86
CA THR A 74 9.52 0.62 2.33
C THR A 74 8.11 0.87 2.89
N ILE A 75 7.07 0.28 2.28
CA ILE A 75 5.66 0.51 2.67
C ILE A 75 5.08 -0.56 3.60
N GLN A 76 5.67 -1.77 3.65
CA GLN A 76 5.21 -2.87 4.50
C GLN A 76 4.98 -2.50 5.98
N PRO A 77 5.81 -1.63 6.61
CA PRO A 77 5.57 -1.24 7.99
C PRO A 77 4.23 -0.49 8.20
N VAL A 78 3.77 0.25 7.18
CA VAL A 78 2.64 1.19 7.26
C VAL A 78 1.42 0.75 6.45
N SER A 79 1.52 -0.33 5.67
CA SER A 79 0.43 -0.87 4.85
C SER A 79 0.49 -2.40 4.79
N TYR A 80 -0.65 -3.07 4.64
CA TYR A 80 -0.66 -4.45 4.12
C TYR A 80 -0.47 -4.38 2.61
N ILE A 81 0.18 -5.39 2.01
CA ILE A 81 0.50 -5.37 0.59
C ILE A 81 -0.20 -6.53 -0.08
N MET A 82 -0.83 -6.26 -1.21
CA MET A 82 -1.35 -7.27 -2.14
C MET A 82 -0.67 -7.04 -3.49
N GLY A 83 0.04 -8.04 -4.00
CA GLY A 83 0.61 -7.98 -5.34
C GLY A 83 -0.42 -8.39 -6.40
N GLU A 84 -0.68 -7.51 -7.37
CA GLU A 84 -1.40 -7.87 -8.59
C GLU A 84 -0.38 -8.30 -9.65
N LEU A 85 -0.35 -9.61 -9.94
CA LEU A 85 0.67 -10.21 -10.80
C LEU A 85 0.73 -9.59 -12.20
N LEU A 86 -0.42 -9.26 -12.77
CA LEU A 86 -0.55 -8.64 -14.08
C LEU A 86 -1.94 -8.04 -14.23
N ASP A 87 -2.04 -6.82 -14.76
CA ASP A 87 -3.33 -6.21 -15.12
C ASP A 87 -4.01 -7.03 -16.23
N SER A 88 -5.33 -7.12 -16.16
CA SER A 88 -6.20 -7.64 -17.20
C SER A 88 -5.94 -7.09 -18.61
N TYR A 89 -5.52 -5.83 -18.74
CA TYR A 89 -5.14 -5.22 -20.02
C TYR A 89 -3.96 -5.95 -20.69
N GLU A 90 -3.00 -6.43 -19.89
CA GLU A 90 -1.78 -7.08 -20.35
C GLU A 90 -1.93 -8.61 -20.50
N LEU A 91 -2.96 -9.23 -19.90
CA LEU A 91 -3.17 -10.69 -19.97
C LEU A 91 -3.12 -11.27 -21.39
N PRO A 92 -3.68 -10.64 -22.45
CA PRO A 92 -3.58 -11.16 -23.81
C PRO A 92 -2.15 -11.29 -24.35
N ASN A 93 -1.20 -10.56 -23.77
CA ASN A 93 0.21 -10.56 -24.19
C ASN A 93 1.01 -11.72 -23.56
N PHE A 94 0.40 -12.54 -22.71
CA PHE A 94 1.05 -13.63 -21.98
C PHE A 94 0.42 -14.98 -22.28
N THR A 95 1.27 -15.96 -22.59
CA THR A 95 0.88 -17.37 -22.55
C THR A 95 0.68 -17.83 -21.10
N THR A 96 -0.07 -18.92 -20.91
CA THR A 96 -0.24 -19.56 -19.60
C THR A 96 1.10 -19.97 -18.97
N ALA A 97 2.05 -20.42 -19.79
CA ALA A 97 3.40 -20.76 -19.35
C ALA A 97 4.17 -19.54 -18.84
N GLN A 98 4.12 -18.41 -19.56
CA GLN A 98 4.75 -17.17 -19.12
C GLN A 98 4.12 -16.63 -17.84
N TYR A 99 2.79 -16.68 -17.73
CA TYR A 99 2.07 -16.27 -16.51
C TYR A 99 2.45 -17.13 -15.30
N LYS A 100 2.57 -18.46 -15.48
CA LYS A 100 3.04 -19.38 -14.43
C LYS A 100 4.46 -19.05 -13.97
N THR A 101 5.40 -18.85 -14.91
CA THR A 101 6.78 -18.47 -14.59
C THR A 101 6.83 -17.16 -13.81
N ARG A 102 6.03 -16.17 -14.22
CA ARG A 102 5.90 -14.90 -13.52
C ARG A 102 5.37 -15.09 -12.10
N ALA A 103 4.29 -15.86 -11.90
CA ALA A 103 3.76 -16.15 -10.58
C ALA A 103 4.82 -16.78 -9.65
N GLN A 104 5.59 -17.75 -10.16
CA GLN A 104 6.67 -18.39 -9.41
C GLN A 104 7.79 -17.42 -9.03
N GLN A 105 8.21 -16.56 -9.97
CA GLN A 105 9.22 -15.53 -9.73
C GLN A 105 8.77 -14.57 -8.63
N TYR A 106 7.53 -14.09 -8.70
CA TYR A 106 6.98 -13.13 -7.74
C TYR A 106 6.76 -13.74 -6.36
N LEU A 107 6.24 -14.98 -6.29
CA LEU A 107 6.08 -15.67 -5.01
C LEU A 107 7.44 -15.93 -4.33
N THR A 108 8.44 -16.34 -5.11
CA THR A 108 9.80 -16.58 -4.59
C THR A 108 10.46 -15.29 -4.11
N GLY A 109 10.35 -14.21 -4.88
CA GLY A 109 11.04 -12.95 -4.58
C GLY A 109 10.35 -12.07 -3.55
N LEU A 110 9.01 -12.10 -3.49
CA LEU A 110 8.21 -11.13 -2.75
C LEU A 110 7.19 -11.77 -1.80
N GLY A 111 7.04 -13.10 -1.76
CA GLY A 111 6.00 -13.78 -0.99
C GLY A 111 6.03 -13.57 0.53
N SER A 112 7.14 -13.09 1.09
CA SER A 112 7.21 -12.69 2.50
C SER A 112 6.72 -11.26 2.75
N LEU A 113 6.48 -10.49 1.69
CA LEU A 113 6.05 -9.09 1.73
C LEU A 113 4.60 -8.90 1.29
N VAL A 114 4.05 -9.83 0.48
CA VAL A 114 2.69 -9.79 -0.10
C VAL A 114 1.81 -10.93 0.39
#